data_AF-A0A7N0SWC8-F1
#
_entry.id   AF-A0A7N0SWC8-F1
#
_cell.length_a   1.000
_cell.length_b   1.000
_cell.length_c   1.000
_cell.angle_alpha   90.00
_cell.angle_beta   90.00
_cell.angle_gamma   90.00
#
_symmetry.space_group_name_H-M   'P 1'
#
loop_
_entity.id
_entity.type
_entity.pdbx_description
1 polymer ?
#
loop_
_entity_poly.entity_id
_entity_poly.type
_entity_poly.pdbx_seq_one_letter_code
_entity_poly.pdbx_strand_id
1 'polypeptide(L)'
;MGSFQLLVVLLVAALVNLRCPVLLLPASAQSLTDMYYKCSRNRNYTTGSLFESNLSNMLFSIVSGNEVSSGFYNVSEGSGGDRVYSVALCRGDLRQDYCRSCVNASSHEIMDLCLNQKEAIMWSNDCMLRYSDQSLFGVLDFRYSY
;
A
#
# COMPACT_ATOMS: atom_id res chain seq x y z
N MET A 1 -8.50 -27.09 -50.36
CA MET A 1 -8.15 -26.11 -49.29
C MET A 1 -7.79 -26.79 -47.96
N GLY A 2 -7.17 -27.98 -47.97
CA GLY A 2 -6.91 -28.77 -46.74
C GLY A 2 -5.44 -29.03 -46.40
N SER A 3 -4.50 -29.05 -47.36
CA SER A 3 -3.10 -29.36 -47.07
C SER A 3 -2.28 -28.16 -46.59
N PHE A 4 -2.56 -26.95 -47.11
CA PHE A 4 -1.90 -25.72 -46.68
C PHE A 4 -2.26 -25.34 -45.23
N GLN A 5 -3.52 -25.57 -44.82
CA GLN A 5 -3.92 -25.33 -43.43
C GLN A 5 -3.29 -26.33 -42.46
N LEU A 6 -3.12 -27.60 -42.87
CA LEU A 6 -2.48 -28.61 -42.04
C LEU A 6 -0.99 -28.33 -41.82
N LEU A 7 -0.29 -27.84 -42.84
CA LEU A 7 1.13 -27.44 -42.75
C LEU A 7 1.34 -26.25 -41.82
N VAL A 8 0.44 -25.26 -41.84
CA VAL A 8 0.49 -24.11 -40.91
C VAL A 8 0.23 -24.55 -39.48
N VAL A 9 -0.74 -25.45 -39.24
CA VAL A 9 -1.02 -26.00 -37.90
C VAL A 9 0.17 -26.79 -37.34
N LEU A 10 0.84 -27.60 -38.16
CA LEU A 10 2.01 -28.36 -37.74
C LEU A 10 3.23 -27.47 -37.44
N LEU A 11 3.42 -26.39 -38.20
CA LEU A 11 4.50 -25.42 -37.95
C LEU A 11 4.26 -24.62 -36.66
N VAL A 12 3.02 -24.21 -36.37
CA VAL A 12 2.67 -23.53 -35.11
C VAL A 12 2.82 -24.49 -33.92
N ALA A 13 2.40 -25.76 -34.05
CA ALA A 13 2.56 -26.76 -33.01
C ALA A 13 4.03 -27.06 -32.69
N ALA A 14 4.90 -27.14 -33.71
CA ALA A 14 6.34 -27.34 -33.52
C ALA A 14 7.02 -26.17 -32.78
N LEU A 15 6.56 -24.94 -33.01
CA LEU A 15 7.06 -23.73 -32.33
C LEU A 15 6.57 -23.61 -30.87
N VAL A 16 5.44 -24.22 -30.52
CA VAL A 16 4.91 -24.27 -29.14
C VAL A 16 5.65 -25.29 -28.27
N ASN A 17 6.25 -26.32 -28.86
CA ASN A 17 6.94 -27.41 -28.14
C ASN A 17 8.41 -27.12 -27.75
N LEU A 18 8.88 -25.88 -27.92
CA LEU A 18 10.21 -25.42 -27.48
C LEU A 18 10.11 -24.41 -26.34
N ARG A 19 9.23 -24.65 -25.36
CA ARG A 19 9.15 -23.86 -24.13
C ARG A 19 9.18 -24.76 -22.90
N CYS A 20 10.11 -24.43 -22.00
CA CYS A 20 10.24 -24.91 -20.64
C CYS A 20 8.86 -25.06 -19.97
N PRO A 21 8.57 -26.14 -19.22
CA PRO A 21 7.32 -26.28 -18.50
C PRO A 21 7.23 -25.20 -17.42
N VAL A 22 6.64 -24.06 -17.78
CA VAL A 22 6.28 -23.01 -16.84
C VAL A 22 5.19 -23.59 -15.95
N LEU A 23 5.51 -23.85 -14.70
CA LEU A 23 4.51 -24.03 -13.65
C LEU A 23 3.57 -22.82 -13.71
N LEU A 24 2.29 -23.06 -14.01
CA LEU A 24 1.22 -22.09 -13.85
C LEU A 24 0.99 -21.88 -12.34
N LEU A 25 1.91 -21.16 -11.69
CA LEU A 25 1.55 -20.44 -10.48
C LEU A 25 0.52 -19.38 -10.91
N PRO A 26 -0.61 -19.20 -10.18
CA PRO A 26 -1.38 -17.99 -10.37
C PRO A 26 -0.42 -16.84 -10.10
N ALA A 27 -0.02 -16.13 -11.16
CA ALA A 27 0.62 -14.85 -11.01
C ALA A 27 -0.45 -13.97 -10.38
N SER A 28 -0.43 -13.83 -9.05
CA SER A 28 -0.79 -12.55 -8.49
C SER A 28 0.21 -11.59 -9.11
N ALA A 29 -0.16 -10.98 -10.23
CA ALA A 29 0.50 -9.78 -10.69
C ALA A 29 0.25 -8.77 -9.58
N GLN A 30 1.10 -8.78 -8.56
CA GLN A 30 1.30 -7.60 -7.74
C GLN A 30 1.90 -6.63 -8.75
N SER A 31 1.05 -5.76 -9.29
CA SER A 31 1.51 -4.56 -9.99
C SER A 31 2.62 -4.00 -9.10
N LEU A 32 3.82 -3.82 -9.63
CA LEU A 32 4.80 -2.95 -8.98
C LEU A 32 4.14 -1.58 -9.00
N THR A 33 3.34 -1.28 -7.98
CA THR A 33 2.75 0.03 -7.80
C THR A 33 3.93 0.95 -7.56
N ASP A 34 4.14 1.92 -8.44
CA ASP A 34 5.06 3.02 -8.17
C ASP A 34 4.62 3.65 -6.84
N MET A 35 5.37 3.32 -5.78
CA MET A 35 5.11 3.80 -4.44
C MET A 35 5.97 5.03 -4.22
N TYR A 36 5.30 6.16 -4.05
CA TYR A 36 5.92 7.44 -3.77
C TYR A 36 5.75 7.73 -2.29
N TYR A 37 6.82 8.11 -1.60
CA TYR A 37 6.77 8.40 -0.18
C TYR A 37 7.51 9.69 0.15
N LYS A 38 7.06 10.35 1.21
CA LYS A 38 7.76 11.48 1.84
C LYS A 38 7.73 11.27 3.34
N CYS A 39 8.90 11.35 3.96
CA CYS A 39 9.04 11.33 5.40
C CYS A 39 9.33 12.74 5.94
N SER A 40 9.09 12.95 7.23
CA SER A 40 9.59 14.15 7.89
C SER A 40 11.13 14.23 7.80
N ARG A 41 11.67 15.45 7.89
CA ARG A 41 13.14 15.66 7.94
C ARG A 41 13.66 15.74 9.37
N ASN A 42 12.91 16.36 10.26
CA ASN A 42 13.42 16.81 11.56
C ASN A 42 12.55 16.39 12.75
N ARG A 43 11.47 15.64 12.52
CA ARG A 43 10.56 15.19 13.58
C ARG A 43 10.74 13.69 13.77
N ASN A 44 11.63 13.32 14.67
CA ASN A 44 11.96 11.94 14.96
C ASN A 44 11.35 11.48 16.28
N TYR A 45 10.96 10.21 16.35
CA TYR A 45 10.70 9.51 17.60
C TYR A 45 11.90 8.63 17.98
N THR A 46 12.01 8.30 19.26
CA THR A 46 13.06 7.41 19.76
C THR A 46 12.65 5.96 19.60
N THR A 47 13.56 5.09 19.17
CA THR A 47 13.33 3.64 19.14
C THR A 47 13.01 3.11 20.55
N GLY A 48 12.02 2.24 20.66
CA GLY A 48 11.43 1.75 21.90
C GLY A 48 10.46 2.73 22.59
N SER A 49 10.14 3.87 21.97
CA SER A 49 9.23 4.84 22.57
C SER A 49 7.78 4.37 22.55
N LEU A 50 6.96 5.00 23.41
CA LEU A 50 5.52 4.77 23.42
C LEU A 50 4.88 5.24 22.10
N PHE A 51 5.38 6.34 21.50
CA PHE A 51 4.99 6.77 20.17
C PHE A 51 5.19 5.68 19.10
N GLU A 52 6.35 5.00 19.08
CA GLU A 52 6.61 3.91 18.12
C GLU A 52 5.62 2.75 18.30
N SER A 53 5.36 2.37 19.56
CA SER A 53 4.41 1.31 19.89
C SER A 53 2.99 1.68 19.46
N ASN A 54 2.57 2.93 19.72
CA ASN A 54 1.26 3.44 19.30
C ASN A 54 1.14 3.51 17.77
N LEU A 55 2.20 3.93 17.07
CA LEU A 55 2.25 3.95 15.61
C LEU A 55 2.09 2.54 15.03
N SER A 56 2.84 1.57 15.54
CA SER A 56 2.75 0.17 15.10
C SER A 56 1.36 -0.42 15.35
N ASN A 57 0.80 -0.23 16.54
CA ASN A 57 -0.54 -0.70 16.89
C ASN A 57 -1.63 -0.07 16.01
N MET A 58 -1.52 1.24 15.74
CA MET A 58 -2.45 1.96 14.88
C MET A 58 -2.41 1.46 13.43
N LEU A 59 -1.20 1.27 12.88
CA LEU A 59 -1.01 0.75 11.52
C LEU A 59 -1.49 -0.70 11.38
N PHE A 60 -1.45 -1.49 12.45
CA PHE A 60 -2.08 -2.81 12.46
C PHE A 60 -3.63 -2.71 12.55
N SER A 61 -4.12 -1.82 13.41
CA SER A 61 -5.55 -1.60 13.63
C SER A 61 -6.27 -1.15 12.36
N ILE A 62 -5.67 -0.23 11.59
CA ILE A 62 -6.26 0.31 10.34
C ILE A 62 -6.54 -0.79 9.30
N VAL A 63 -5.75 -1.87 9.31
CA VAL A 63 -5.91 -3.03 8.41
C VAL A 63 -6.98 -4.00 8.93
N SER A 64 -7.04 -4.18 10.25
CA SER A 64 -8.00 -5.06 10.91
C SER A 64 -9.41 -4.47 11.03
N GLY A 65 -9.55 -3.16 10.80
CA GLY A 65 -10.79 -2.41 10.90
C GLY A 65 -11.90 -2.94 9.97
N ASN A 66 -13.00 -3.38 10.57
CA ASN A 66 -14.24 -3.71 9.84
C ASN A 66 -15.05 -2.45 9.49
N GLU A 67 -14.79 -1.34 10.18
CA GLU A 67 -15.48 -0.09 9.98
C GLU A 67 -14.69 0.78 9.02
N VAL A 68 -15.13 0.75 7.76
CA VAL A 68 -15.52 1.92 6.97
C VAL A 68 -15.64 1.40 5.53
N SER A 69 -16.88 1.16 5.10
CA SER A 69 -17.21 0.66 3.77
C SER A 69 -16.83 1.62 2.63
N SER A 70 -16.36 2.83 2.94
CA SER A 70 -16.09 3.91 1.98
C SER A 70 -14.63 4.02 1.53
N GLY A 71 -13.73 3.14 2.00
CA GLY A 71 -12.32 3.17 1.61
C GLY A 71 -11.54 4.35 2.21
N PHE A 72 -12.09 5.01 3.22
CA PHE A 72 -11.44 6.08 3.97
C PHE A 72 -11.29 5.67 5.44
N TYR A 73 -10.11 5.85 6.00
CA TYR A 73 -9.79 5.48 7.38
C TYR A 73 -9.24 6.71 8.09
N ASN A 74 -9.71 6.92 9.31
CA ASN A 74 -9.28 8.00 10.18
C ASN A 74 -9.18 7.43 11.59
N VAL A 75 -7.94 7.20 12.04
CA VAL A 75 -7.66 6.49 13.29
C VAL A 75 -6.60 7.25 14.06
N SER A 76 -6.75 7.32 15.38
CA SER A 76 -5.72 7.83 16.27
C SER A 76 -5.48 6.85 17.41
N GLU A 77 -4.23 6.74 17.85
CA GLU A 77 -3.82 5.86 18.94
C GLU A 77 -3.00 6.65 19.97
N GLY A 78 -3.15 6.32 21.26
CA GLY A 78 -2.39 6.95 22.34
C GLY A 78 -2.88 8.35 22.77
N SER A 79 -2.04 9.03 23.55
CA SER A 79 -2.37 10.31 24.20
C SER A 79 -1.13 11.19 24.41
N GLY A 80 -1.34 12.49 24.63
CA GLY A 80 -0.26 13.43 24.90
C GLY A 80 0.78 13.50 23.77
N GLY A 81 2.06 13.57 24.15
CA GLY A 81 3.18 13.62 23.20
C GLY A 81 3.45 12.32 22.42
N ASP A 82 2.76 11.24 22.80
CA ASP A 82 2.86 9.91 22.17
C ASP A 82 1.63 9.58 21.31
N ARG A 83 0.69 10.52 21.14
CA ARG A 83 -0.47 10.33 20.27
C ARG A 83 -0.05 10.32 18.80
N VAL A 84 -0.62 9.38 18.07
CA VAL A 84 -0.45 9.25 16.62
C VAL A 84 -1.79 9.44 15.94
N TYR A 85 -1.79 10.18 14.83
CA TYR A 85 -2.94 10.36 13.95
C TYR A 85 -2.64 9.70 12.61
N SER A 86 -3.62 9.02 12.01
CA SER A 86 -3.51 8.51 10.65
C SER A 86 -4.74 8.77 9.82
N VAL A 87 -4.49 8.90 8.52
CA VAL A 87 -5.50 8.87 7.47
C VAL A 87 -5.04 7.88 6.42
N ALA A 88 -5.94 7.00 5.97
CA ALA A 88 -5.75 6.25 4.74
C ALA A 88 -6.93 6.47 3.80
N LEU A 89 -6.66 6.49 2.50
CA LEU A 89 -7.67 6.71 1.48
C LEU A 89 -7.38 5.80 0.30
N CYS A 90 -8.36 4.98 -0.07
CA CYS A 90 -8.34 4.16 -1.27
C CYS A 90 -8.96 4.91 -2.44
N ARG A 91 -8.56 4.52 -3.67
CA ARG A 91 -9.25 4.93 -4.88
C ARG A 91 -10.68 4.39 -4.87
N GLY A 92 -11.66 5.24 -5.20
CA GLY A 92 -13.08 4.97 -4.96
C GLY A 92 -13.72 3.89 -5.86
N ASP A 93 -13.05 3.44 -6.91
CA ASP A 93 -13.48 2.37 -7.82
C ASP A 93 -12.93 0.99 -7.42
N LEU A 94 -12.08 0.91 -6.38
CA LEU A 94 -11.51 -0.34 -5.91
C LEU A 94 -12.52 -1.15 -5.10
N ARG A 95 -12.47 -2.47 -5.28
CA ARG A 95 -13.14 -3.38 -4.35
C ARG A 95 -12.45 -3.33 -2.99
N GLN A 96 -13.22 -3.63 -1.94
CA GLN A 96 -12.77 -3.51 -0.55
C GLN A 96 -11.54 -4.37 -0.23
N ASP A 97 -11.41 -5.56 -0.83
CA ASP A 97 -10.27 -6.46 -0.68
C ASP A 97 -8.97 -5.84 -1.23
N TYR A 98 -9.02 -5.24 -2.41
CA TYR A 98 -7.85 -4.53 -2.97
C TYR A 98 -7.46 -3.31 -2.14
N CYS A 99 -8.45 -2.54 -1.69
CA CYS A 99 -8.22 -1.40 -0.79
C CYS A 99 -7.49 -1.82 0.49
N ARG A 100 -7.98 -2.87 1.18
CA ARG A 100 -7.35 -3.41 2.39
C ARG A 100 -5.94 -3.91 2.12
N SER A 101 -5.73 -4.63 1.01
CA SER A 101 -4.40 -5.11 0.63
C SER A 101 -3.42 -3.95 0.41
N CYS A 102 -3.85 -2.88 -0.26
CA CYS A 102 -3.02 -1.72 -0.50
C CYS A 102 -2.63 -0.99 0.79
N VAL A 103 -3.60 -0.75 1.68
CA VAL A 103 -3.34 -0.09 2.97
C VAL A 103 -2.43 -0.93 3.85
N ASN A 104 -2.58 -2.26 3.83
CA ASN A 104 -1.72 -3.17 4.57
C ASN A 104 -0.27 -3.14 4.05
N ALA A 105 -0.08 -3.28 2.74
CA ALA A 105 1.25 -3.15 2.13
C ALA A 105 1.87 -1.79 2.47
N SER A 106 1.06 -0.73 2.37
CA SER A 106 1.53 0.62 2.68
C SER A 106 1.96 0.80 4.14
N SER A 107 1.26 0.13 5.06
CA SER A 107 1.55 0.19 6.50
C SER A 107 2.88 -0.47 6.85
N HIS A 108 3.24 -1.55 6.15
CA HIS A 108 4.54 -2.18 6.31
C HIS A 108 5.66 -1.33 5.68
N GLU A 109 5.50 -0.95 4.41
CA GLU A 109 6.56 -0.26 3.67
C GLU A 109 6.89 1.12 4.25
N ILE A 110 5.89 1.87 4.72
CA ILE A 110 6.15 3.20 5.29
C ILE A 110 7.01 3.13 6.55
N MET A 111 6.92 2.04 7.33
CA MET A 111 7.77 1.83 8.51
C MET A 111 9.22 1.54 8.12
N ASP A 112 9.43 0.79 7.03
CA ASP A 112 10.77 0.45 6.53
C ASP A 112 11.44 1.64 5.84
N LEU A 113 10.67 2.45 5.11
CA LEU A 113 11.16 3.58 4.33
C LEU A 113 11.35 4.86 5.15
N CYS A 114 10.50 5.09 6.16
CA CYS A 114 10.50 6.31 6.99
C CYS A 114 10.92 6.03 8.43
N LEU A 115 12.10 5.43 8.59
CA LEU A 115 12.67 5.05 9.89
C LEU A 115 12.67 6.23 10.89
N ASN A 116 12.12 5.96 12.08
CA ASN A 116 12.08 6.87 13.22
C ASN A 116 11.36 8.21 12.95
N GLN A 117 10.60 8.37 11.88
CA GLN A 117 9.91 9.63 11.57
C GLN A 117 8.55 9.71 12.23
N LYS A 118 8.24 10.83 12.89
CA LYS A 118 6.92 11.11 13.50
C LYS A 118 5.84 11.49 12.49
N GLU A 119 6.22 11.76 11.24
CA GLU A 119 5.28 12.02 10.16
C GLU A 119 5.81 11.40 8.87
N ALA A 120 4.92 10.74 8.14
CA ALA A 120 5.18 10.29 6.80
C ALA A 120 3.88 10.16 6.01
N ILE A 121 4.01 10.21 4.70
CA ILE A 121 2.93 9.92 3.77
C ILE A 121 3.47 9.05 2.64
N MET A 122 2.67 8.08 2.24
CA MET A 122 2.94 7.22 1.09
C MET A 122 1.72 7.18 0.18
N TRP A 123 1.97 7.24 -1.12
CA TRP A 123 1.00 7.14 -2.18
C TRP A 123 1.34 5.96 -3.09
N SER A 124 0.29 5.28 -3.52
CA SER A 124 0.32 4.34 -4.63
C SER A 124 -0.83 4.70 -5.58
N ASN A 125 -0.96 3.96 -6.68
CA ASN A 125 -2.10 4.10 -7.59
C ASN A 125 -3.45 3.74 -6.93
N ASP A 126 -3.43 2.95 -5.86
CA ASP A 126 -4.61 2.33 -5.28
C ASP A 126 -5.00 2.92 -3.92
N CYS A 127 -4.02 3.41 -3.15
CA CYS A 127 -4.27 4.03 -1.87
C CYS A 127 -3.18 5.02 -1.44
N MET A 128 -3.53 5.88 -0.50
CA MET A 128 -2.64 6.76 0.24
C MET A 128 -2.73 6.40 1.73
N LEU A 129 -1.58 6.44 2.42
CA LEU A 129 -1.48 6.29 3.87
C LEU A 129 -0.63 7.45 4.41
N ARG A 130 -1.12 8.14 5.43
CA ARG A 130 -0.40 9.21 6.13
C ARG A 130 -0.53 9.03 7.62
N TYR A 131 0.55 9.24 8.35
CA TYR A 131 0.54 9.39 9.80
C TYR A 131 1.28 10.65 10.27
N SER A 132 0.94 11.17 11.44
CA SER A 132 1.61 12.32 12.06
C SER A 132 1.44 12.32 13.58
N ASP A 133 2.35 13.01 14.28
CA ASP A 133 2.20 13.41 15.68
C ASP A 133 1.27 14.62 15.88
N GLN A 134 0.85 15.24 14.78
CA GLN A 134 -0.12 16.34 14.74
C GLN A 134 -1.44 15.87 14.14
N SER A 135 -2.54 16.48 14.57
CA SER A 135 -3.87 16.17 14.03
C SER A 135 -3.91 16.37 12.51
N LEU A 136 -4.44 15.38 11.81
CA LEU A 136 -4.65 15.41 10.36
C LEU A 136 -6.10 15.73 9.99
N PHE A 137 -6.99 15.84 10.98
CA PHE A 137 -8.43 15.82 10.75
C PHE A 137 -8.96 17.24 10.61
N GLY A 138 -9.56 17.54 9.44
CA GLY A 138 -10.08 18.88 9.13
C GLY A 138 -8.99 19.95 9.01
N VAL A 139 -7.71 19.56 8.87
CA VAL A 139 -6.58 20.48 8.72
C VAL A 139 -6.20 20.57 7.25
N LEU A 140 -6.19 21.79 6.71
CA LEU A 140 -5.66 22.06 5.38
C LEU A 140 -4.13 22.11 5.46
N ASP A 141 -3.46 21.24 4.70
CA ASP A 141 -1.99 21.14 4.67
C ASP A 141 -1.48 21.06 3.24
N PHE A 142 -0.61 22.01 2.87
CA PHE A 142 -0.02 22.11 1.54
C PHE A 142 1.41 21.58 1.47
N ARG A 143 2.00 21.09 2.57
CA ARG A 143 3.40 20.61 2.62
C ARG A 143 3.68 19.44 1.69
N TYR A 144 2.64 18.74 1.26
CA TYR A 144 2.72 17.57 0.39
C TYR A 144 2.09 17.81 -0.99
N SER A 145 1.70 19.04 -1.32
CA SER A 145 1.24 19.44 -2.65
C SER A 145 2.46 19.73 -3.53
N TYR A 146 2.67 18.89 -4.56
CA TYR A 146 3.67 18.96 -5.64
C TYR A 146 4.88 19.89 -5.42
#